data_AF-A0A954UNM5-F1
#
_entry.id   AF-A0A954UNM5-F1
#
_cell.length_a   1.000
_cell.length_b   1.000
_cell.length_c   1.000
_cell.angle_alpha   90.00
_cell.angle_beta   90.00
_cell.angle_gamma   90.00
#
_symmetry.space_group_name_H-M   'P 1'
#
loop_
_entity.id
_entity.type
_entity.pdbx_description
1 polymer ?
#
loop_
_entity_poly.entity_id
_entity_poly.type
_entity_poly.pdbx_seq_one_letter_code
_entity_poly.pdbx_strand_id
1 'polypeptide(L)'
;DKWTHVAFVLRGMNTDATVAQFYLDGKLQGQLDKPQRFTWDVEKLAVMLGIEYIGLMDDFTVFRGAMSAAEVAALAQLSESTSSLTREPTAQADTAEWIQLFNGRDLDGWQIKIRGYDLGDNFANTFRVVDGKIQVGYEGYDQFNQRYGHLFYHQPFSSYDLRVEYRFTGQQSKGGEGWALRNSGIMVHGQDPSTMTKYQRFPVSIEVQLLGGNGKDPRTTANLCTPCTNVFMNGELITRH
;
A
#
# COMPACT_ATOMS: atom_id res chain seq x y z
N ASP A 1 16.64 -1.12 15.04
CA ASP A 1 15.45 -0.67 14.29
C ASP A 1 15.84 0.45 13.35
N LYS A 2 15.27 0.48 12.14
CA LYS A 2 15.55 1.48 11.10
C LYS A 2 14.28 1.70 10.28
N TRP A 3 13.95 2.95 10.01
CA TRP A 3 12.92 3.32 9.03
C TRP A 3 13.46 3.15 7.60
N THR A 4 12.57 2.82 6.66
CA THR A 4 12.89 2.67 5.24
C THR A 4 12.03 3.64 4.46
N HIS A 5 12.62 4.57 3.73
CA HIS A 5 11.85 5.54 2.94
C HIS A 5 11.49 4.93 1.58
N VAL A 6 10.20 4.85 1.28
CA VAL A 6 9.67 4.32 0.00
C VAL A 6 9.01 5.45 -0.78
N ALA A 7 9.33 5.61 -2.06
CA ALA A 7 8.62 6.53 -2.94
C ALA A 7 8.44 5.96 -4.34
N PHE A 8 7.24 6.14 -4.88
CA PHE A 8 6.94 6.00 -6.30
C PHE A 8 6.77 7.40 -6.90
N VAL A 9 7.25 7.59 -8.12
CA VAL A 9 7.12 8.84 -8.89
C VAL A 9 6.48 8.49 -10.22
N LEU A 10 5.25 8.96 -10.43
CA LEU A 10 4.45 8.66 -11.61
C LEU A 10 4.24 9.94 -12.44
N ARG A 11 4.73 9.95 -13.68
CA ARG A 11 4.66 11.09 -14.60
C ARG A 11 4.01 10.67 -15.91
N GLY A 12 3.06 11.46 -16.40
CA GLY A 12 2.46 11.23 -17.72
C GLY A 12 1.72 9.89 -17.86
N MET A 13 1.26 9.29 -16.75
CA MET A 13 0.39 8.11 -16.79
C MET A 13 -0.83 8.40 -17.68
N ASN A 14 -1.31 7.39 -18.41
CA ASN A 14 -2.35 7.52 -19.44
C ASN A 14 -1.96 8.39 -20.65
N THR A 15 -0.68 8.76 -20.81
CA THR A 15 -0.11 9.40 -22.03
C THR A 15 1.00 8.53 -22.63
N ASP A 16 1.48 8.88 -23.82
CA ASP A 16 2.62 8.19 -24.44
C ASP A 16 3.97 8.56 -23.80
N ALA A 17 4.03 9.68 -23.07
CA ALA A 17 5.20 10.13 -22.31
C ALA A 17 5.13 9.65 -20.84
N THR A 18 4.80 8.37 -20.63
CA THR A 18 4.74 7.79 -19.28
C THR A 18 6.14 7.47 -18.76
N VAL A 19 6.46 8.01 -17.58
CA VAL A 19 7.62 7.60 -16.77
C VAL A 19 7.14 7.20 -15.38
N ALA A 20 7.48 5.98 -14.96
CA ALA A 20 7.26 5.47 -13.61
C ALA A 20 8.61 5.11 -12.96
N GLN A 21 8.92 5.69 -11.81
CA GLN A 21 10.18 5.49 -11.09
C GLN A 21 9.92 5.01 -9.66
N PHE A 22 10.80 4.15 -9.14
CA PHE A 22 10.73 3.56 -7.81
C PHE A 22 12.02 3.84 -7.02
N TYR A 23 11.88 4.32 -5.78
CA TYR A 23 12.98 4.75 -4.92
C TYR A 23 12.91 4.10 -3.54
N LEU A 24 14.07 3.71 -3.02
CA LEU A 24 14.29 3.27 -1.63
C LEU A 24 15.40 4.12 -1.01
N ASP A 25 15.18 4.64 0.21
CA ASP A 25 16.09 5.51 0.95
C ASP A 25 16.67 6.66 0.09
N GLY A 26 15.81 7.29 -0.71
CA GLY A 26 16.16 8.39 -1.62
C GLY A 26 16.86 7.99 -2.92
N LYS A 27 17.14 6.69 -3.12
CA LYS A 27 17.91 6.18 -4.26
C LYS A 27 17.01 5.46 -5.26
N LEU A 28 17.13 5.82 -6.54
CA LEU A 28 16.43 5.16 -7.64
C LEU A 28 16.82 3.68 -7.69
N GLN A 29 15.81 2.81 -7.69
CA GLN A 29 15.96 1.35 -7.81
C GLN A 29 15.56 0.85 -9.20
N GLY A 30 14.65 1.54 -9.89
CA GLY A 30 14.19 1.19 -11.23
C GLY A 30 13.31 2.26 -11.86
N GLN A 31 13.27 2.25 -13.20
CA GLN A 31 12.44 3.12 -14.03
C GLN A 31 11.78 2.30 -15.15
N LEU A 32 10.52 2.60 -15.43
CA LEU A 32 9.82 2.21 -16.65
C LEU A 32 9.53 3.47 -17.46
N ASP A 33 9.92 3.44 -18.74
CA ASP A 33 9.82 4.54 -19.69
C ASP A 33 9.17 4.00 -20.98
N LYS A 34 7.87 3.70 -20.86
CA LYS A 34 7.00 3.11 -21.88
C LYS A 34 5.57 3.55 -21.57
N PRO A 35 4.69 3.82 -22.57
CA PRO A 35 3.30 4.20 -22.32
C PRO A 35 2.60 3.23 -21.36
N GLN A 36 2.00 3.74 -20.29
CA GLN A 36 1.08 2.97 -19.43
C GLN A 36 -0.31 3.59 -19.56
N ARG A 37 -1.27 2.79 -20.01
CA ARG A 37 -2.67 3.21 -20.20
C ARG A 37 -3.56 2.36 -19.27
N PHE A 38 -3.95 2.95 -18.16
CA PHE A 38 -4.99 2.41 -17.29
C PHE A 38 -6.36 2.82 -17.84
N THR A 39 -7.18 1.86 -18.23
CA THR A 39 -8.56 2.05 -18.69
C THR A 39 -9.57 2.07 -17.52
N TRP A 40 -9.08 2.33 -16.31
CA TRP A 40 -9.86 2.28 -15.09
C TRP A 40 -10.68 3.54 -14.87
N ASP A 41 -11.85 3.35 -14.27
CA ASP A 41 -12.78 4.41 -13.90
C ASP A 41 -12.13 5.32 -12.84
N VAL A 42 -12.23 6.64 -13.07
CA VAL A 42 -11.52 7.69 -12.34
C VAL A 42 -11.99 7.84 -10.88
N GLU A 43 -13.15 7.26 -10.57
CA GLU A 43 -13.83 7.33 -9.27
C GLU A 43 -13.86 5.96 -8.57
N LYS A 44 -13.05 4.96 -9.00
CA LYS A 44 -13.20 3.53 -8.59
C LYS A 44 -11.96 2.80 -8.04
N LEU A 45 -10.86 3.49 -7.76
CA LEU A 45 -9.59 2.87 -7.35
C LEU A 45 -9.13 3.40 -5.99
N ALA A 46 -9.43 2.67 -4.91
CA ALA A 46 -8.91 3.00 -3.59
C ALA A 46 -7.37 2.86 -3.51
N VAL A 47 -6.79 3.42 -2.46
CA VAL A 47 -5.42 3.11 -2.02
C VAL A 47 -5.48 2.50 -0.61
N MET A 48 -4.84 1.35 -0.43
CA MET A 48 -5.29 0.35 0.56
C MET A 48 -4.10 -0.38 1.17
N LEU A 49 -4.20 -0.87 2.40
CA LEU A 49 -3.10 -1.51 3.14
C LEU A 49 -3.50 -2.90 3.66
N GLY A 50 -2.57 -3.86 3.59
CA GLY A 50 -2.76 -5.29 3.93
C GLY A 50 -1.96 -6.17 2.97
N ILE A 51 -1.27 -7.25 3.35
CA ILE A 51 -1.68 -8.39 4.20
C ILE A 51 -1.17 -8.27 5.68
N GLU A 52 -0.67 -9.34 6.35
CA GLU A 52 -0.36 -9.57 7.80
C GLU A 52 0.47 -8.46 8.54
N TYR A 53 -0.04 -7.23 8.60
CA TYR A 53 0.65 -6.05 9.12
C TYR A 53 0.67 -5.92 10.65
N ILE A 54 1.48 -6.76 11.25
CA ILE A 54 1.86 -6.75 12.65
C ILE A 54 2.94 -5.64 12.81
N GLY A 55 2.58 -4.36 13.05
CA GLY A 55 3.51 -3.21 12.86
C GLY A 55 3.23 -1.78 13.43
N LEU A 56 4.08 -0.79 13.07
CA LEU A 56 3.96 0.68 13.35
C LEU A 56 4.11 1.56 12.10
N MET A 57 3.24 2.54 11.93
CA MET A 57 3.20 3.48 10.81
C MET A 57 3.56 4.92 11.26
N ASP A 58 4.38 5.63 10.46
CA ASP A 58 4.88 7.03 10.45
C ASP A 58 5.62 7.22 9.07
N ASP A 59 5.36 8.07 8.05
CA ASP A 59 4.51 9.27 7.75
C ASP A 59 3.87 9.19 6.29
N PHE A 60 2.55 9.42 6.06
CA PHE A 60 1.75 8.98 4.85
C PHE A 60 1.41 10.07 3.80
N THR A 61 1.85 10.00 2.51
CA THR A 61 1.90 11.23 1.63
C THR A 61 1.97 11.02 0.07
N VAL A 62 0.81 10.83 -0.58
CA VAL A 62 0.37 11.08 -2.00
C VAL A 62 0.78 12.42 -2.71
N PHE A 63 2.04 12.66 -3.13
CA PHE A 63 2.43 13.97 -3.74
C PHE A 63 1.95 14.19 -5.18
N ARG A 64 0.84 14.93 -5.42
CA ARG A 64 0.41 15.24 -6.81
C ARG A 64 1.51 15.98 -7.59
N GLY A 65 2.02 15.34 -8.64
CA GLY A 65 2.95 15.92 -9.59
C GLY A 65 4.39 15.47 -9.37
N ALA A 66 4.75 14.42 -10.12
CA ALA A 66 6.04 13.73 -10.19
C ALA A 66 7.28 14.54 -9.72
N MET A 67 7.71 14.25 -8.49
CA MET A 67 8.94 14.75 -7.87
C MET A 67 10.19 14.45 -8.71
N SER A 68 11.21 15.30 -8.57
CA SER A 68 12.57 15.03 -9.05
C SER A 68 13.32 14.07 -8.12
N ALA A 69 14.37 13.44 -8.64
CA ALA A 69 15.26 12.61 -7.83
C ALA A 69 15.91 13.38 -6.66
N ALA A 70 16.08 14.70 -6.78
CA ALA A 70 16.60 15.55 -5.71
C ALA A 70 15.58 15.77 -4.58
N GLU A 71 14.31 16.03 -4.92
CA GLU A 71 13.21 16.11 -3.93
C GLU A 71 13.03 14.77 -3.19
N VAL A 72 13.04 13.64 -3.91
CA VAL A 72 12.94 12.30 -3.29
C VAL A 72 14.15 11.97 -2.41
N ALA A 73 15.36 12.39 -2.80
CA ALA A 73 16.56 12.23 -1.98
C ALA A 73 16.52 13.09 -0.71
N ALA A 74 15.99 14.32 -0.78
CA ALA A 74 15.84 15.22 0.36
C ALA A 74 14.78 14.69 1.36
N LEU A 75 13.61 14.27 0.87
CA LEU A 75 12.55 13.67 1.71
C LEU A 75 13.06 12.47 2.52
N ALA A 76 13.91 11.64 1.93
CA ALA A 76 14.50 10.47 2.59
C ALA A 76 15.56 10.79 3.67
N GLN A 77 15.90 12.07 3.90
CA GLN A 77 16.80 12.52 4.97
C GLN A 77 16.08 13.30 6.09
N LEU A 78 14.76 13.50 5.98
CA LEU A 78 14.00 14.23 7.00
C LEU A 78 13.82 13.42 8.29
N SER A 79 13.98 14.10 9.42
CA SER A 79 13.72 13.59 10.77
C SER A 79 12.35 14.03 11.34
N GLU A 80 11.59 14.80 10.57
CA GLU A 80 10.31 15.40 10.94
C GLU A 80 9.25 15.07 9.89
N SER A 81 7.96 15.09 10.29
CA SER A 81 6.84 14.77 9.40
C SER A 81 6.73 15.78 8.25
N THR A 82 6.46 15.25 7.06
CA THR A 82 6.20 16.01 5.83
C THR A 82 4.93 16.85 5.89
N SER A 83 4.08 16.68 6.90
CA SER A 83 2.92 17.55 7.16
C SER A 83 3.28 19.04 7.36
N SER A 84 4.54 19.33 7.65
CA SER A 84 5.10 20.70 7.72
C SER A 84 5.57 21.28 6.37
N LEU A 85 5.67 20.47 5.31
CA LEU A 85 6.29 20.86 4.04
C LEU A 85 5.29 21.50 3.07
N THR A 86 5.40 22.81 2.90
CA THR A 86 4.79 23.51 1.76
C THR A 86 5.71 23.45 0.54
N ARG A 87 5.26 22.81 -0.55
CA ARG A 87 5.93 22.94 -1.85
C ARG A 87 5.66 24.35 -2.39
N GLU A 88 6.70 25.15 -2.58
CA GLU A 88 6.61 26.44 -3.27
C GLU A 88 5.88 26.27 -4.62
N PRO A 89 4.83 27.06 -4.93
CA PRO A 89 4.08 26.90 -6.18
C PRO A 89 4.94 27.29 -7.39
N THR A 90 5.54 26.30 -8.05
CA THR A 90 6.08 26.50 -9.39
C THR A 90 4.93 26.90 -10.31
N ALA A 91 5.13 27.95 -11.12
CA ALA A 91 4.06 28.72 -11.75
C ALA A 91 3.34 28.03 -12.94
N GLN A 92 3.20 26.70 -12.92
CA GLN A 92 2.35 25.93 -13.84
C GLN A 92 1.95 24.55 -13.27
N ALA A 93 1.30 24.54 -12.10
CA ALA A 93 0.69 23.33 -11.53
C ALA A 93 -0.63 23.66 -10.81
N ASP A 94 -1.71 22.92 -11.11
CA ASP A 94 -2.98 23.03 -10.37
C ASP A 94 -2.79 22.57 -8.93
N THR A 95 -2.97 23.49 -7.97
CA THR A 95 -2.82 23.24 -6.54
C THR A 95 -3.74 22.11 -6.09
N ALA A 96 -3.16 21.11 -5.44
CA ALA A 96 -3.81 19.86 -5.11
C ALA A 96 -3.61 19.51 -3.65
N GLU A 97 -4.71 19.22 -2.97
CA GLU A 97 -4.72 19.11 -1.52
C GLU A 97 -4.57 17.68 -1.01
N TRP A 98 -4.14 17.61 0.23
CA TRP A 98 -3.78 16.41 0.96
C TRP A 98 -5.01 15.72 1.56
N ILE A 99 -5.42 14.57 1.00
CA ILE A 99 -6.54 13.79 1.53
C ILE A 99 -6.01 12.73 2.52
N GLN A 100 -6.20 13.01 3.81
CA GLN A 100 -5.85 12.10 4.90
C GLN A 100 -6.86 10.95 4.99
N LEU A 101 -6.48 9.74 4.55
CA LEU A 101 -7.39 8.57 4.50
C LEU A 101 -7.72 7.98 5.89
N PHE A 102 -6.85 8.18 6.89
CA PHE A 102 -7.06 7.69 8.25
C PHE A 102 -7.09 8.84 9.25
N ASN A 103 -8.21 8.98 9.94
CA ASN A 103 -8.55 10.16 10.77
C ASN A 103 -7.88 10.21 12.16
N GLY A 104 -6.96 9.29 12.45
CA GLY A 104 -6.22 9.20 13.71
C GLY A 104 -7.03 8.72 14.93
N ARG A 105 -8.28 8.27 14.76
CA ARG A 105 -9.22 7.99 15.88
C ARG A 105 -9.96 6.67 15.76
N ASP A 106 -10.46 6.35 14.57
CA ASP A 106 -11.35 5.22 14.33
C ASP A 106 -11.21 4.72 12.88
N LEU A 107 -12.13 3.86 12.42
CA LEU A 107 -12.12 3.28 11.07
C LEU A 107 -13.26 3.84 10.21
N ASP A 108 -13.81 5.02 10.52
CA ASP A 108 -14.81 5.66 9.65
C ASP A 108 -14.21 5.93 8.27
N GLY A 109 -15.01 5.65 7.23
CA GLY A 109 -14.54 5.64 5.85
C GLY A 109 -13.84 4.33 5.42
N TRP A 110 -13.72 3.32 6.29
CA TRP A 110 -13.12 2.03 5.95
C TRP A 110 -14.09 0.85 6.13
N GLN A 111 -13.99 -0.14 5.25
CA GLN A 111 -14.75 -1.38 5.28
C GLN A 111 -13.83 -2.60 5.42
N ILE A 112 -14.22 -3.54 6.29
CA ILE A 112 -13.42 -4.71 6.64
C ILE A 112 -13.91 -5.95 5.88
N LYS A 113 -13.00 -6.73 5.31
CA LYS A 113 -13.30 -8.05 4.75
C LYS A 113 -12.29 -9.10 5.21
N ILE A 114 -12.76 -10.10 5.95
CA ILE A 114 -11.95 -11.21 6.46
C ILE A 114 -12.43 -12.51 5.82
N ARG A 115 -11.52 -13.34 5.30
CA ARG A 115 -11.88 -14.60 4.62
C ARG A 115 -12.64 -15.56 5.55
N GLY A 116 -13.88 -15.87 5.17
CA GLY A 116 -14.83 -16.73 5.87
C GLY A 116 -15.90 -15.98 6.66
N TYR A 117 -15.78 -14.66 6.76
CA TYR A 117 -16.73 -13.76 7.43
C TYR A 117 -17.45 -12.88 6.40
N ASP A 118 -18.54 -12.26 6.82
CA ASP A 118 -19.33 -11.38 5.94
C ASP A 118 -18.65 -10.01 5.76
N LEU A 119 -19.24 -9.13 4.95
CA LEU A 119 -18.66 -7.81 4.72
C LEU A 119 -18.95 -6.90 5.92
N GLY A 120 -17.93 -6.20 6.42
CA GLY A 120 -17.99 -5.40 7.65
C GLY A 120 -17.81 -6.20 8.95
N ASP A 121 -17.73 -7.54 8.89
CA ASP A 121 -17.52 -8.39 10.06
C ASP A 121 -16.04 -8.38 10.48
N ASN A 122 -15.74 -7.56 11.49
CA ASN A 122 -14.41 -7.43 12.11
C ASN A 122 -14.19 -8.47 13.21
N PHE A 123 -14.26 -9.75 12.85
CA PHE A 123 -14.05 -10.84 13.80
C PHE A 123 -12.77 -10.66 14.63
N ALA A 124 -12.85 -10.96 15.93
CA ALA A 124 -11.77 -10.85 16.91
C ALA A 124 -11.07 -9.47 17.02
N ASN A 125 -11.68 -8.38 16.53
CA ASN A 125 -11.05 -7.05 16.43
C ASN A 125 -9.72 -7.09 15.65
N THR A 126 -9.76 -7.74 14.49
CA THR A 126 -8.59 -7.92 13.61
C THR A 126 -8.01 -6.58 13.15
N PHE A 127 -8.89 -5.65 12.78
CA PHE A 127 -8.57 -4.26 12.52
C PHE A 127 -9.08 -3.41 13.69
N ARG A 128 -8.24 -2.50 14.18
CA ARG A 128 -8.55 -1.66 15.34
C ARG A 128 -7.68 -0.42 15.34
N VAL A 129 -8.10 0.62 16.07
CA VAL A 129 -7.25 1.80 16.32
C VAL A 129 -6.70 1.75 17.74
N VAL A 130 -5.38 1.90 17.86
CA VAL A 130 -4.65 1.94 19.13
C VAL A 130 -3.63 3.07 19.06
N ASP A 131 -3.57 3.92 20.09
CA ASP A 131 -2.68 5.09 20.17
C ASP A 131 -2.68 5.97 18.90
N GLY A 132 -3.86 6.14 18.30
CA GLY A 132 -4.07 6.91 17.07
C GLY A 132 -3.49 6.28 15.80
N LYS A 133 -3.38 4.94 15.74
CA LYS A 133 -2.81 4.18 14.60
C LYS A 133 -3.69 2.96 14.28
N ILE A 134 -3.83 2.64 13.00
CA ILE A 134 -4.44 1.37 12.57
C ILE A 134 -3.50 0.22 12.93
N GLN A 135 -3.99 -0.74 13.72
CA GLN A 135 -3.31 -1.99 14.02
C GLN A 135 -4.05 -3.15 13.34
N VAL A 136 -3.30 -4.04 12.69
CA VAL A 136 -3.78 -5.34 12.20
C VAL A 136 -3.18 -6.43 13.09
N GLY A 137 -4.02 -7.31 13.63
CA GLY A 137 -3.57 -8.35 14.55
C GLY A 137 -4.52 -9.54 14.63
N TYR A 138 -3.96 -10.72 14.89
CA TYR A 138 -4.69 -12.00 14.93
C TYR A 138 -4.67 -12.63 16.34
N GLU A 139 -4.63 -11.82 17.39
CA GLU A 139 -4.46 -12.27 18.77
C GLU A 139 -5.67 -13.05 19.31
N GLY A 140 -6.88 -12.79 18.79
CA GLY A 140 -8.10 -13.54 19.11
C GLY A 140 -8.36 -14.77 18.22
N TYR A 141 -7.32 -15.34 17.60
CA TYR A 141 -7.42 -16.54 16.76
C TYR A 141 -6.59 -17.71 17.32
N ASP A 142 -7.20 -18.89 17.47
CA ASP A 142 -6.47 -20.13 17.85
C ASP A 142 -5.41 -20.56 16.81
N GLN A 143 -5.69 -20.25 15.55
CA GLN A 143 -4.90 -20.54 14.35
C GLN A 143 -5.30 -19.53 13.26
N PHE A 144 -4.35 -19.10 12.43
CA PHE A 144 -4.60 -18.16 11.33
C PHE A 144 -5.60 -18.70 10.30
N ASN A 145 -5.65 -20.02 10.04
CA ASN A 145 -6.70 -20.68 9.23
C ASN A 145 -6.98 -20.02 7.85
N GLN A 146 -5.98 -19.37 7.25
CA GLN A 146 -6.12 -18.55 6.04
C GLN A 146 -7.23 -17.49 6.18
N ARG A 147 -7.27 -16.79 7.30
CA ARG A 147 -8.19 -15.69 7.63
C ARG A 147 -7.68 -14.35 7.13
N TYR A 148 -7.26 -14.30 5.87
CA TYR A 148 -6.75 -13.08 5.23
C TYR A 148 -7.76 -11.92 5.40
N GLY A 149 -7.37 -10.94 6.23
CA GLY A 149 -8.09 -9.71 6.48
C GLY A 149 -7.61 -8.58 5.57
N HIS A 150 -8.54 -7.74 5.12
CA HIS A 150 -8.30 -6.61 4.23
C HIS A 150 -9.14 -5.41 4.69
N LEU A 151 -8.59 -4.20 4.53
CA LEU A 151 -9.23 -2.93 4.88
C LEU A 151 -9.36 -2.06 3.62
N PHE A 152 -10.59 -1.74 3.25
CA PHE A 152 -10.95 -1.04 2.01
C PHE A 152 -11.38 0.39 2.33
N TYR A 153 -10.77 1.41 1.73
CA TYR A 153 -11.28 2.78 1.86
C TYR A 153 -12.55 2.95 1.02
N HIS A 154 -13.57 3.62 1.57
CA HIS A 154 -14.90 3.77 0.96
C HIS A 154 -14.88 4.64 -0.29
N GLN A 155 -14.19 5.79 -0.25
CA GLN A 155 -14.05 6.63 -1.43
C GLN A 155 -12.97 6.02 -2.34
N PRO A 156 -13.27 5.77 -3.61
CA PRO A 156 -12.25 5.32 -4.54
C PRO A 156 -11.78 6.50 -5.43
N PHE A 157 -10.55 6.39 -5.93
CA PHE A 157 -9.82 7.43 -6.67
C PHE A 157 -9.37 6.89 -8.04
N SER A 158 -8.29 7.42 -8.64
CA SER A 158 -7.59 6.74 -9.76
C SER A 158 -6.18 7.22 -10.05
N SER A 159 -6.03 8.53 -10.12
CA SER A 159 -4.80 9.23 -10.46
C SER A 159 -4.28 9.83 -9.16
N TYR A 160 -3.63 8.97 -8.40
CA TYR A 160 -3.04 9.26 -7.11
C TYR A 160 -1.57 8.82 -7.10
N ASP A 161 -0.78 9.51 -6.31
CA ASP A 161 0.51 9.01 -5.82
C ASP A 161 0.28 8.30 -4.47
N LEU A 162 1.30 7.66 -3.88
CA LEU A 162 1.19 7.15 -2.50
C LEU A 162 2.56 7.11 -1.82
N ARG A 163 2.53 7.30 -0.50
CA ARG A 163 3.62 7.01 0.43
C ARG A 163 2.99 6.45 1.71
N VAL A 164 3.58 5.40 2.26
CA VAL A 164 3.13 4.78 3.51
C VAL A 164 4.34 4.41 4.37
N GLU A 165 4.45 5.13 5.47
CA GLU A 165 4.52 4.55 6.81
C GLU A 165 4.66 3.01 6.93
N TYR A 166 5.75 2.44 7.48
CA TYR A 166 5.68 1.13 8.19
C TYR A 166 6.97 0.64 8.90
N ARG A 167 6.77 -0.24 9.90
CA ARG A 167 7.72 -1.05 10.69
C ARG A 167 6.98 -2.33 11.14
N PHE A 168 7.65 -3.42 11.56
CA PHE A 168 6.96 -4.60 12.12
C PHE A 168 7.14 -4.76 13.66
N THR A 169 6.10 -5.23 14.37
CA THR A 169 6.00 -5.34 15.85
C THR A 169 5.13 -6.53 16.29
N GLY A 170 5.73 -7.55 16.92
CA GLY A 170 5.01 -8.74 17.41
C GLY A 170 5.55 -10.04 16.81
N GLN A 171 4.75 -11.12 16.88
CA GLN A 171 5.04 -12.44 16.32
C GLN A 171 3.96 -12.83 15.31
N GLN A 172 4.31 -13.65 14.31
CA GLN A 172 3.33 -14.14 13.34
C GLN A 172 2.30 -15.05 14.02
N SER A 173 1.05 -15.00 13.55
CA SER A 173 -0.03 -15.86 14.05
C SER A 173 0.33 -17.34 13.94
N LYS A 174 -0.12 -18.14 14.92
CA LYS A 174 0.02 -19.60 14.89
C LYS A 174 -0.69 -20.15 13.64
N GLY A 175 -0.03 -21.05 12.90
CA GLY A 175 -0.56 -21.53 11.62
C GLY A 175 -0.62 -20.47 10.51
N GLY A 176 0.07 -19.34 10.68
CA GLY A 176 0.38 -18.40 9.60
C GLY A 176 1.23 -19.07 8.52
N GLU A 177 1.14 -18.56 7.30
CA GLU A 177 1.86 -19.11 6.16
C GLU A 177 3.38 -18.92 6.34
N GLY A 178 4.17 -19.99 6.24
CA GLY A 178 5.60 -19.95 6.63
C GLY A 178 6.49 -19.07 5.75
N TRP A 179 6.06 -18.78 4.52
CA TRP A 179 6.68 -17.81 3.61
C TRP A 179 6.30 -16.35 3.96
N ALA A 180 5.21 -16.16 4.71
CA ALA A 180 4.59 -14.87 5.02
C ALA A 180 5.03 -14.26 6.36
N LEU A 181 6.11 -14.74 6.99
CA LEU A 181 6.67 -14.12 8.20
C LEU A 181 6.83 -12.61 8.03
N ARG A 182 6.12 -11.78 8.82
CA ARG A 182 6.13 -10.30 8.67
C ARG A 182 5.84 -9.86 7.22
N ASN A 183 4.79 -10.40 6.62
CA ASN A 183 4.30 -10.02 5.29
C ASN A 183 3.15 -9.02 5.43
N SER A 184 3.15 -7.98 4.60
CA SER A 184 1.97 -7.20 4.28
C SER A 184 2.09 -6.70 2.84
N GLY A 185 1.29 -5.71 2.47
CA GLY A 185 1.17 -5.17 1.14
C GLY A 185 0.40 -3.85 1.11
N ILE A 186 0.32 -3.29 -0.08
CA ILE A 186 -0.54 -2.17 -0.43
C ILE A 186 -1.37 -2.66 -1.61
N MET A 187 -2.64 -2.98 -1.39
CA MET A 187 -3.54 -3.31 -2.49
C MET A 187 -3.86 -1.99 -3.20
N VAL A 188 -3.53 -1.90 -4.49
CA VAL A 188 -3.82 -0.74 -5.34
C VAL A 188 -4.69 -1.18 -6.51
N HIS A 189 -5.65 -0.34 -6.88
CA HIS A 189 -6.64 -0.65 -7.92
C HIS A 189 -7.41 -1.96 -7.65
N GLY A 190 -7.73 -2.20 -6.37
CA GLY A 190 -8.36 -3.43 -5.90
C GLY A 190 -9.86 -3.52 -6.20
N GLN A 191 -10.33 -4.77 -6.32
CA GLN A 191 -11.73 -5.17 -6.46
C GLN A 191 -12.65 -4.56 -5.37
N ASP A 192 -13.86 -4.17 -5.76
CA ASP A 192 -14.94 -3.80 -4.84
C ASP A 192 -15.22 -4.95 -3.82
N PRO A 193 -15.14 -4.69 -2.50
CA PRO A 193 -15.24 -5.72 -1.48
C PRO A 193 -16.63 -6.36 -1.37
N SER A 194 -17.69 -5.71 -1.89
CA SER A 194 -19.03 -6.30 -2.01
C SER A 194 -19.11 -7.42 -3.06
N THR A 195 -18.20 -7.40 -4.04
CA THR A 195 -18.09 -8.44 -5.07
C THR A 195 -17.16 -9.60 -4.68
N MET A 196 -16.44 -9.49 -3.56
CA MET A 196 -15.57 -10.56 -3.07
C MET A 196 -16.38 -11.70 -2.45
N THR A 197 -16.15 -12.94 -2.90
CA THR A 197 -16.83 -14.10 -2.32
C THR A 197 -16.39 -14.35 -0.87
N LYS A 198 -17.28 -14.92 -0.04
CA LYS A 198 -17.02 -15.15 1.40
C LYS A 198 -15.72 -15.92 1.69
N TYR A 199 -15.27 -16.78 0.77
CA TYR A 199 -14.06 -17.61 0.93
C TYR A 199 -12.88 -17.20 0.02
N GLN A 200 -12.98 -16.07 -0.67
CA GLN A 200 -11.90 -15.50 -1.48
C GLN A 200 -10.69 -15.16 -0.59
N ARG A 201 -9.47 -15.42 -1.09
CA ARG A 201 -8.23 -15.19 -0.32
C ARG A 201 -7.76 -13.74 -0.38
N PHE A 202 -7.81 -13.10 -1.55
CA PHE A 202 -7.32 -11.74 -1.81
C PHE A 202 -8.25 -11.04 -2.81
N PRO A 203 -8.41 -9.71 -2.78
CA PRO A 203 -9.13 -8.98 -3.83
C PRO A 203 -8.38 -9.11 -5.17
N VAL A 204 -9.11 -9.13 -6.29
CA VAL A 204 -8.47 -8.95 -7.62
C VAL A 204 -7.80 -7.57 -7.62
N SER A 205 -6.47 -7.50 -7.76
CA SER A 205 -5.71 -6.29 -7.43
C SER A 205 -4.30 -6.30 -8.02
N ILE A 206 -3.59 -5.16 -7.90
CA ILE A 206 -2.14 -5.12 -7.85
C ILE A 206 -1.73 -4.93 -6.38
N GLU A 207 -0.68 -5.60 -5.93
CA GLU A 207 -0.18 -5.48 -4.55
C GLU A 207 1.29 -5.02 -4.55
N VAL A 208 1.59 -3.96 -3.79
CA VAL A 208 2.97 -3.55 -3.46
C VAL A 208 3.36 -4.16 -2.12
N GLN A 209 4.02 -5.32 -2.15
CA GLN A 209 4.28 -6.16 -0.98
C GLN A 209 5.23 -5.49 0.04
N LEU A 210 4.78 -5.30 1.28
CA LEU A 210 5.53 -4.77 2.41
C LEU A 210 6.12 -5.91 3.24
N LEU A 211 7.42 -6.19 3.13
CA LEU A 211 8.05 -7.30 3.87
C LEU A 211 8.97 -6.82 4.99
N GLY A 212 8.79 -7.38 6.19
CA GLY A 212 9.73 -7.29 7.29
C GLY A 212 10.82 -8.35 7.18
N GLY A 213 12.07 -7.94 7.38
CA GLY A 213 13.19 -8.88 7.54
C GLY A 213 13.10 -9.68 8.85
N ASN A 214 13.75 -10.84 8.88
CA ASN A 214 13.93 -11.64 10.10
C ASN A 214 15.12 -11.17 10.97
N GLY A 215 15.85 -10.13 10.53
CA GLY A 215 17.02 -9.57 11.21
C GLY A 215 18.35 -10.27 10.90
N LYS A 216 18.38 -11.21 9.94
CA LYS A 216 19.58 -11.94 9.52
C LYS A 216 19.75 -11.95 8.01
N ASP A 217 18.71 -12.37 7.29
CA ASP A 217 18.77 -12.63 5.86
C ASP A 217 18.31 -11.39 5.05
N PRO A 218 18.94 -11.11 3.89
CA PRO A 218 18.47 -10.07 2.99
C PRO A 218 17.04 -10.34 2.52
N ARG A 219 16.18 -9.31 2.56
CA ARG A 219 14.80 -9.41 2.08
C ARG A 219 14.38 -8.11 1.40
N THR A 220 13.87 -8.21 0.17
CA THR A 220 13.31 -7.09 -0.57
C THR A 220 11.92 -6.72 -0.06
N THR A 221 11.52 -5.48 -0.29
CA THR A 221 10.18 -4.95 0.00
C THR A 221 9.74 -4.04 -1.14
N ALA A 222 8.45 -3.71 -1.18
CA ALA A 222 7.76 -3.15 -2.34
C ALA A 222 7.90 -4.01 -3.61
N ASN A 223 7.87 -5.34 -3.44
CA ASN A 223 7.80 -6.28 -4.56
C ASN A 223 6.42 -6.21 -5.21
N LEU A 224 6.33 -6.40 -6.53
CA LEU A 224 5.05 -6.53 -7.22
C LEU A 224 4.46 -7.93 -7.02
N CYS A 225 3.27 -7.98 -6.42
CA CYS A 225 2.40 -9.15 -6.39
C CYS A 225 1.12 -8.86 -7.20
N THR A 226 0.53 -9.89 -7.82
CA THR A 226 -0.60 -9.72 -8.77
C THR A 226 -1.79 -10.61 -8.42
N PRO A 227 -2.49 -10.39 -7.28
CA PRO A 227 -3.55 -11.28 -6.84
C PRO A 227 -4.70 -11.36 -7.85
N CYS A 228 -4.86 -12.53 -8.46
CA CYS A 228 -5.82 -12.80 -9.54
C CYS A 228 -5.69 -11.87 -10.76
N THR A 229 -4.53 -11.24 -10.98
CA THR A 229 -4.23 -10.38 -12.12
C THR A 229 -2.95 -10.84 -12.83
N ASN A 230 -2.85 -10.56 -14.13
CA ASN A 230 -1.61 -10.74 -14.91
C ASN A 230 -0.98 -9.37 -15.17
N VAL A 231 0.36 -9.32 -15.31
CA VAL A 231 1.08 -8.08 -15.60
C VAL A 231 1.94 -8.22 -16.85
N PHE A 232 2.01 -7.18 -17.68
CA PHE A 232 3.04 -7.07 -18.71
C PHE A 232 4.31 -6.46 -18.10
N MET A 233 5.41 -7.23 -18.07
CA MET A 233 6.70 -6.77 -17.56
C MET A 233 7.75 -6.89 -18.66
N ASN A 234 8.53 -5.82 -18.88
CA ASN A 234 9.52 -5.67 -19.95
C ASN A 234 9.00 -5.79 -21.41
N GLY A 235 7.78 -6.28 -21.62
CA GLY A 235 7.15 -6.58 -22.91
C GLY A 235 6.47 -7.95 -22.94
N GLU A 236 6.68 -8.78 -21.92
CA GLU A 236 6.17 -10.14 -21.80
C GLU A 236 4.98 -10.20 -20.83
N LEU A 237 3.98 -11.03 -21.12
CA LEU A 237 2.85 -11.29 -20.23
C LEU A 237 3.27 -12.29 -19.15
N ILE A 238 3.26 -11.86 -17.89
CA ILE A 238 3.57 -12.67 -16.72
C ILE A 238 2.27 -13.24 -16.13
N THR A 239 2.14 -14.57 -16.18
CA THR A 239 0.97 -15.35 -15.70
C THR A 239 1.31 -16.30 -14.55
N ARG A 240 2.50 -16.14 -13.93
CA ARG A 240 2.88 -16.86 -12.71
C ARG A 240 2.42 -16.06 -11.48
N HIS A 241 1.97 -16.77 -10.46
CA HIS A 241 1.49 -16.23 -9.18
C HIS A 241 2.09 -17.08 -8.05
#